data_AF-A0A6H2GXA1-F1
#
_entry.id   AF-A0A6H2GXA1-F1
#
_cell.length_a   1.000
_cell.length_b   1.000
_cell.length_c   1.000
_cell.angle_alpha   90.00
_cell.angle_beta   90.00
_cell.angle_gamma   90.00
#
_symmetry.space_group_name_H-M   'P 1'
#
loop_
_entity.id
_entity.type
_entity.pdbx_description
1 polymer ?
#
loop_
_entity_poly.entity_id
_entity_poly.type
_entity_poly.pdbx_seq_one_letter_code
_entity_poly.pdbx_strand_id
1 'polypeptide(L)'
;MKVIFSRFVAILILVIPGLIACYGFIQMKTATFDYFAAFGNDAVIPKFSWLTFIVGFILFAVGIGFIGGWIFFRDRKHNYVAPRFKKKRPRPNV
;
A
#
# COMPACT_ATOMS: atom_id res chain seq x y z
N MET A 1 -19.92 -24.32 3.62
CA MET A 1 -20.24 -22.92 4.01
C MET A 1 -19.13 -22.24 4.84
N LYS A 2 -18.53 -22.91 5.85
CA LYS A 2 -17.42 -22.35 6.66
C LYS A 2 -16.22 -21.79 5.86
N VAL A 3 -15.86 -22.42 4.74
CA VAL A 3 -14.74 -21.99 3.87
C VAL A 3 -15.01 -20.74 3.05
N ILE A 4 -16.27 -20.41 2.75
CA ILE A 4 -16.61 -19.17 2.02
C ILE A 4 -16.55 -18.00 2.99
N PHE A 5 -17.08 -18.18 4.20
CA PHE A 5 -17.01 -17.18 5.26
C PHE A 5 -15.57 -16.85 5.65
N SER A 6 -14.68 -17.86 5.78
CA SER A 6 -13.28 -17.59 6.09
C SER A 6 -12.53 -16.83 4.99
N ARG A 7 -12.84 -17.09 3.71
CA ARG A 7 -12.30 -16.33 2.58
C ARG A 7 -12.77 -14.89 2.59
N PHE A 8 -14.05 -14.66 2.91
CA PHE A 8 -14.62 -13.33 3.02
C PHE A 8 -13.97 -12.51 4.14
N VAL A 9 -13.81 -13.12 5.32
CA VAL A 9 -13.11 -12.49 6.47
C VAL A 9 -11.65 -12.17 6.12
N ALA A 10 -10.95 -13.07 5.41
CA ALA A 10 -9.59 -12.81 4.98
C ALA A 10 -9.47 -11.59 4.05
N ILE A 11 -10.45 -11.40 3.14
CA ILE A 11 -10.50 -10.21 2.28
C ILE A 11 -10.78 -8.96 3.10
N LEU A 12 -11.71 -9.01 4.06
CA LEU A 12 -12.00 -7.90 4.97
C LEU A 12 -10.77 -7.44 5.75
N ILE A 13 -9.94 -8.38 6.23
CA ILE A 13 -8.69 -8.07 6.91
C ILE A 13 -7.71 -7.34 5.97
N LEU A 14 -7.73 -7.65 4.67
CA LEU A 14 -6.91 -6.97 3.66
C LEU A 14 -7.42 -5.58 3.26
N VAL A 15 -8.70 -5.29 3.48
CA VAL A 15 -9.24 -3.96 3.23
C VAL A 15 -8.65 -2.95 4.22
N ILE A 16 -8.38 -3.35 5.47
CA ILE A 16 -7.84 -2.48 6.53
C ILE A 16 -6.54 -1.75 6.09
N PRO A 17 -5.46 -2.45 5.66
CA PRO A 17 -4.26 -1.76 5.18
C PRO A 17 -4.50 -0.94 3.92
N GLY A 18 -5.50 -1.30 3.09
CA GLY A 18 -5.92 -0.48 1.95
C GLY A 18 -6.56 0.84 2.36
N LEU A 19 -7.42 0.82 3.38
CA LEU A 19 -8.01 2.03 3.95
C LEU A 19 -6.94 2.93 4.59
N ILE A 20 -5.97 2.33 5.30
CA ILE A 20 -4.82 3.05 5.86
C ILE A 20 -4.01 3.73 4.74
N ALA A 21 -3.79 3.03 3.61
CA ALA A 21 -3.11 3.61 2.47
C ALA A 21 -3.88 4.81 1.89
N CYS A 22 -5.18 4.66 1.65
CA CYS A 22 -6.03 5.74 1.15
C CYS A 22 -6.03 6.95 2.08
N TYR A 23 -6.09 6.73 3.39
CA TYR A 23 -6.01 7.80 4.39
C TYR A 23 -4.66 8.52 4.34
N GLY A 24 -3.55 7.78 4.27
CA GLY A 24 -2.21 8.35 4.10
C GLY A 24 -2.08 9.20 2.84
N PHE A 25 -2.67 8.73 1.72
CA PHE A 25 -2.71 9.48 0.47
C PHE A 25 -3.51 10.79 0.57
N ILE A 26 -4.67 10.76 1.24
CA ILE A 26 -5.47 11.97 1.47
C ILE A 26 -4.66 13.00 2.24
N GLN A 27 -3.93 12.59 3.28
CA GLN A 27 -3.09 13.51 4.07
C GLN A 27 -1.95 14.12 3.25
N MET A 28 -1.28 13.34 2.40
CA MET A 28 -0.26 13.85 1.49
C MET A 28 -0.83 14.87 0.51
N LYS A 29 -2.02 14.58 -0.04
CA LYS A 29 -2.73 15.49 -0.96
C LYS A 29 -3.05 16.79 -0.25
N THR A 30 -3.68 16.74 0.92
CA THR A 30 -4.06 17.94 1.67
C THR A 30 -2.85 18.79 2.02
N ALA A 31 -1.78 18.20 2.57
CA ALA A 31 -0.54 18.93 2.88
C ALA A 31 0.08 19.63 1.65
N THR A 32 0.01 18.98 0.48
CA THR A 32 0.50 19.55 -0.77
C THR A 32 -0.40 20.69 -1.27
N PHE A 33 -1.72 20.47 -1.28
CA PHE A 33 -2.69 21.46 -1.74
C PHE A 33 -2.70 22.70 -0.86
N ASP A 34 -2.66 22.55 0.47
CA ASP A 34 -2.65 23.68 1.40
C ASP A 34 -1.41 24.56 1.20
N TYR A 35 -0.26 23.94 0.93
CA TYR A 35 0.96 24.66 0.61
C TYR A 35 0.82 25.47 -0.68
N PHE A 36 0.32 24.85 -1.76
CA PHE A 36 0.13 25.56 -3.04
C PHE A 36 -0.94 26.64 -2.97
N ALA A 37 -2.02 26.41 -2.21
CA ALA A 37 -3.11 27.37 -2.01
C ALA A 37 -2.67 28.60 -1.20
N ALA A 38 -1.61 28.49 -0.39
CA ALA A 38 -1.06 29.62 0.36
C ALA A 38 -0.25 30.60 -0.54
N PHE A 39 0.16 30.20 -1.75
CA PHE A 39 0.82 31.09 -2.70
C PHE A 39 -0.22 32.04 -3.31
N GLY A 40 -0.18 33.31 -2.91
CA GLY A 40 -1.10 34.36 -3.36
C GLY A 40 -1.74 35.18 -2.24
N ASN A 41 -1.47 34.83 -0.98
CA ASN A 41 -1.87 35.62 0.18
C ASN A 41 -0.65 36.26 0.84
N ASP A 42 -0.46 37.57 0.65
CA ASP A 42 0.68 38.33 1.20
C ASP A 42 0.68 38.39 2.74
N ALA A 43 -0.40 37.97 3.40
CA ALA A 43 -0.53 37.91 4.85
C ALA A 43 -0.04 36.59 5.48
N VAL A 44 0.24 35.55 4.68
CA VAL A 44 0.54 34.20 5.19
C VAL A 44 1.88 33.71 4.65
N ILE A 45 2.82 33.40 5.55
CA ILE A 45 4.09 32.76 5.19
C ILE A 45 3.80 31.29 4.84
N PRO A 46 3.97 30.83 3.60
CA PRO A 46 3.68 29.45 3.23
C PRO A 46 4.63 28.50 3.97
N LYS A 47 4.09 27.65 4.84
CA LYS A 47 4.86 26.60 5.52
C LYS A 47 4.35 25.24 5.09
N PHE A 48 5.21 24.46 4.45
CA PHE A 48 4.89 23.10 4.08
C PHE A 48 4.75 22.22 5.32
N SER A 49 3.65 21.48 5.43
CA SER A 49 3.37 20.58 6.55
C SER A 49 4.15 19.26 6.40
N TRP A 50 5.48 19.33 6.53
CA TRP A 50 6.39 18.20 6.36
C TRP A 50 6.03 17.01 7.24
N LEU A 51 5.65 17.24 8.50
CA LEU A 51 5.27 16.18 9.43
C LEU A 51 4.05 15.39 8.92
N THR A 52 2.99 16.10 8.55
CA THR A 52 1.75 15.49 8.04
C THR A 52 2.00 14.75 6.73
N PHE A 53 2.83 15.32 5.85
CA PHE A 53 3.23 14.69 4.59
C PHE A 53 4.02 13.41 4.81
N ILE A 54 5.04 13.42 5.67
CA ILE A 54 5.89 12.26 5.95
C ILE A 54 5.09 11.16 6.64
N VAL A 55 4.24 11.50 7.61
CA VAL A 55 3.35 10.53 8.26
C VAL A 55 2.38 9.92 7.25
N GLY A 56 1.77 10.75 6.39
CA GLY A 56 0.90 10.28 5.31
C GLY A 56 1.65 9.35 4.34
N PHE A 57 2.88 9.70 3.97
CA PHE A 57 3.73 8.90 3.09
C PHE A 57 4.10 7.54 3.70
N ILE A 58 4.46 7.50 4.98
CA ILE A 58 4.76 6.25 5.69
C ILE A 58 3.50 5.36 5.73
N LEU A 59 2.35 5.91 6.09
CA LEU A 59 1.08 5.15 6.13
C LEU A 59 0.70 4.60 4.75
N PHE A 60 0.89 5.40 3.71
CA PHE A 60 0.66 5.00 2.32
C PHE A 60 1.62 3.90 1.87
N ALA A 61 2.93 4.08 2.08
CA ALA A 61 3.96 3.15 1.68
C ALA A 61 3.82 1.80 2.41
N VAL A 62 3.53 1.83 3.71
CA VAL A 62 3.28 0.62 4.51
C VAL A 62 2.01 -0.09 4.03
N GLY A 63 0.92 0.64 3.81
CA GLY A 63 -0.35 0.04 3.36
C GLY A 63 -0.24 -0.63 1.99
N ILE A 64 0.34 0.05 0.99
CA ILE A 64 0.56 -0.52 -0.34
C ILE A 64 1.61 -1.62 -0.31
N GLY A 65 2.72 -1.41 0.42
CA GLY A 65 3.77 -2.41 0.57
C GLY A 65 3.25 -3.71 1.20
N PHE A 66 2.37 -3.60 2.20
CA PHE A 66 1.71 -4.75 2.81
C PHE A 66 0.81 -5.48 1.82
N ILE A 67 -0.04 -4.76 1.07
CA ILE A 67 -0.94 -5.37 0.08
C ILE A 67 -0.12 -6.06 -1.03
N GLY A 68 0.86 -5.37 -1.61
CA GLY A 68 1.73 -5.92 -2.65
C GLY A 68 2.53 -7.13 -2.17
N GLY A 69 3.08 -7.07 -0.96
CA GLY A 69 3.79 -8.18 -0.32
C GLY A 69 2.89 -9.39 -0.07
N TRP A 70 1.66 -9.17 0.42
CA TRP A 70 0.68 -10.23 0.61
C TRP A 70 0.25 -10.86 -0.72
N ILE A 71 -0.02 -10.06 -1.75
CA ILE A 71 -0.36 -10.56 -3.11
C ILE A 71 0.77 -11.45 -3.62
N PHE A 72 2.02 -11.00 -3.52
CA PHE A 72 3.17 -11.79 -3.96
C PHE A 72 3.31 -13.12 -3.19
N PHE A 73 3.14 -13.09 -1.87
CA PHE A 73 3.18 -14.30 -1.04
C PHE A 73 2.06 -15.28 -1.41
N ARG A 74 0.84 -14.77 -1.60
CA ARG A 74 -0.33 -15.56 -2.02
C ARG A 74 -0.09 -16.18 -3.40
N ASP A 75 0.38 -15.41 -4.37
CA ASP A 75 0.58 -15.86 -5.75
C ASP A 75 1.71 -16.90 -5.85
N ARG A 76 2.73 -16.79 -4.99
CA ARG A 76 3.80 -17.77 -4.88
C ARG A 76 3.29 -19.14 -4.44
N LYS A 77 2.31 -19.19 -3.51
CA LYS A 77 1.71 -20.44 -3.03
C LYS A 77 0.90 -21.17 -4.12
N HIS A 78 0.32 -20.42 -5.06
CA HIS A 78 -0.51 -20.96 -6.14
C HIS A 78 0.23 -21.12 -7.48
N ASN A 79 1.56 -20.91 -7.53
CA ASN A 79 2.38 -20.96 -8.75
C ASN A 79 1.96 -19.97 -9.86
N TYR A 80 1.24 -18.89 -9.52
CA TYR A 80 0.87 -17.82 -10.46
C TYR A 80 2.01 -16.82 -10.71
N VAL A 81 3.14 -16.99 -10.04
CA VAL A 81 4.33 -16.14 -10.26
C VAL A 81 4.96 -16.39 -11.63
N ALA A 82 5.59 -15.35 -12.19
CA ALA A 82 6.31 -15.44 -13.45
C ALA A 82 7.38 -16.56 -13.42
N PRO A 83 7.74 -17.18 -14.56
CA PRO A 83 8.70 -18.29 -14.63
C PRO A 83 10.05 -18.00 -13.95
N ARG A 84 10.48 -16.73 -13.90
CA ARG A 84 11.68 -16.27 -13.19
C ARG A 84 11.65 -16.51 -11.68
N PHE A 85 10.47 -16.48 -11.05
CA PHE A 85 10.29 -16.63 -9.60
C PHE A 85 9.84 -18.05 -9.19
N LYS A 86 9.64 -18.96 -10.15
CA LYS A 86 9.31 -20.36 -9.86
C LYS A 86 10.56 -21.10 -9.35
N LYS A 87 10.39 -22.00 -8.38
CA LYS A 87 11.48 -22.88 -7.94
C LYS A 87 11.91 -23.74 -9.13
N LYS A 88 13.19 -23.67 -9.52
CA LYS A 88 13.75 -24.55 -10.54
C LYS A 88 13.69 -25.99 -10.00
N ARG A 89 13.08 -26.90 -10.74
CA ARG A 89 13.15 -28.32 -10.42
C ARG A 89 14.60 -28.78 -10.63
N PRO A 90 15.21 -29.51 -9.68
CA PRO A 90 16.51 -30.12 -9.92
C PRO A 90 16.41 -31.03 -11.14
N ARG A 91 17.42 -30.95 -12.02
CA ARG A 91 17.50 -31.85 -13.18
C ARG A 91 17.71 -33.27 -12.64
N PRO A 92 16.99 -34.29 -13.13
CA PRO A 92 17.26 -35.67 -12.76
C PRO A 92 18.71 -36.01 -13.11
N ASN A 93 19.43 -36.59 -12.17
CA ASN A 93 20.78 -37.09 -12.41
C ASN A 93 20.62 -38.34 -13.30
N VAL A 94 20.94 -38.20 -14.59
CA VAL A 94 21.06 -39.32 -15.54
C VAL A 94 22.46 -39.90 -15.45
#